data_AF-A0A9W8HTP5-F1
#
_entry.id   AF-A0A9W8HTP5-F1
#
_cell.length_a   1.000
_cell.length_b   1.000
_cell.length_c   1.000
_cell.angle_alpha   90.00
_cell.angle_beta   90.00
_cell.angle_gamma   90.00
#
_symmetry.space_group_name_H-M   'P 1'
#
loop_
_entity.id
_entity.type
_entity.pdbx_description
1 polymer ?
#
loop_
_entity_poly.entity_id
_entity_poly.type
_entity_poly.pdbx_seq_one_letter_code
_entity_poly.pdbx_strand_id
1 'polypeptide(L)'
;MLARRLIASSLRQQSRQQQRLQQINIPRITVISSRPQTTCPGAAWCSRSLAGRSASYTCGRWLHTPCNSKSSSSNTSPYYRNTPGQPPPQPSDMDRPYPSTTDDGYYTISFYSFFDIPESRLQALRDKIQREWGRDLNIVGRIYIYDQGINAQLSIPAENVQSLRMWLEDNRTFTGRIPRFNWAIEHRRAFKSLHVRVRPLVATDMPLSLETLSCEPEYLQPDEWERELRDLGKDALLVDMRNNYEYRIGRFENAMCPDVDTFREEMTVVREMCKARSPDQPIYMYCTGGIRCSIAGAILKSEGHSNVKTLQGGVIAYGKYVRENPGNSLPSIFRGKNFTFDKRLSEEVTSEVLTKCDQ
;
A
#
# COMPACT_ATOMS: atom_id res chain seq x y z
N MET A 1 10.01 43.63 20.36
CA MET A 1 8.56 43.92 20.18
C MET A 1 7.85 43.02 19.16
N LEU A 2 8.48 42.57 18.07
CA LEU A 2 7.83 41.71 17.06
C LEU A 2 7.43 40.30 17.56
N ALA A 3 8.28 39.62 18.35
CA ALA A 3 8.00 38.26 18.83
C ALA A 3 6.76 38.17 19.73
N ARG A 4 6.47 39.21 20.53
CA ARG A 4 5.26 39.29 21.35
C ARG A 4 3.97 39.46 20.52
N ARG A 5 4.05 40.03 19.32
CA ARG A 5 2.88 40.20 18.43
C ARG A 5 2.51 38.89 17.72
N LEU A 6 3.48 38.07 17.36
CA LEU A 6 3.27 36.77 16.71
C LEU A 6 2.70 35.71 17.67
N ILE A 7 3.14 35.71 18.93
CA ILE A 7 2.58 34.82 19.96
C ILE A 7 1.13 35.22 20.29
N ALA A 8 0.85 36.54 20.35
CA ALA A 8 -0.50 37.05 20.61
C ALA A 8 -1.49 36.83 19.45
N SER A 9 -1.03 36.68 18.20
CA SER A 9 -1.89 36.31 17.06
C SER A 9 -2.19 34.81 17.03
N SER A 10 -1.20 33.98 17.35
CA SER A 10 -1.36 32.52 17.44
C SER A 10 -2.35 32.11 18.55
N LEU A 11 -2.22 32.72 19.73
CA LEU A 11 -3.15 32.46 20.85
C LEU A 11 -4.59 32.90 20.56
N ARG A 12 -4.79 33.96 19.76
CA ARG A 12 -6.13 34.41 19.32
C ARG A 12 -6.73 33.50 18.25
N GLN A 13 -5.92 32.87 17.40
CA GLN A 13 -6.42 31.87 16.46
C GLN A 13 -6.83 30.57 17.17
N GLN A 14 -6.05 30.13 18.16
CA GLN A 14 -6.40 28.96 18.97
C GLN A 14 -7.67 29.18 19.80
N SER A 15 -7.86 30.37 20.38
CA SER A 15 -9.10 30.66 21.14
C SER A 15 -10.35 30.69 20.25
N ARG A 16 -10.22 31.15 18.99
CA ARG A 16 -11.32 31.15 18.00
C ARG A 16 -11.67 29.76 17.49
N GLN A 17 -10.69 28.86 17.38
CA GLN A 17 -10.94 27.44 17.06
C GLN A 17 -11.63 26.71 18.23
N GLN A 18 -11.20 26.95 19.47
CA GLN A 18 -11.86 26.37 20.66
C GLN A 18 -13.30 26.87 20.84
N GLN A 19 -13.60 28.15 20.54
CA GLN A 19 -14.97 28.66 20.59
C GLN A 19 -15.89 28.08 19.51
N ARG A 20 -15.36 27.70 18.33
CA ARG A 20 -16.14 27.00 17.28
C ARG A 20 -16.48 25.55 17.65
N LEU A 21 -15.62 24.87 18.41
CA LEU A 21 -15.87 23.51 18.89
C LEU A 21 -16.97 23.44 19.97
N GLN A 22 -17.25 24.55 20.66
CA GLN A 22 -18.30 24.64 21.68
C GLN A 22 -19.72 24.89 21.12
N GLN A 23 -19.87 25.15 19.82
CA GLN A 23 -21.17 25.39 19.18
C GLN A 23 -21.74 24.16 18.45
N ILE A 24 -21.06 23.02 18.48
CA ILE A 24 -21.57 21.77 17.90
C ILE A 24 -22.46 21.08 18.94
N ASN A 25 -23.77 21.22 18.74
CA ASN A 25 -24.82 20.65 19.58
C ASN A 25 -24.92 19.13 19.31
N ILE A 26 -24.34 18.30 20.19
CA ILE A 26 -24.49 16.84 20.17
C ILE A 26 -25.55 16.46 21.22
N PRO A 27 -26.60 15.69 20.89
CA PRO A 27 -27.61 15.30 21.87
C PRO A 27 -27.02 14.38 22.95
N ARG A 28 -27.28 14.74 24.22
CA ARG A 28 -26.88 14.00 25.43
C ARG A 28 -27.54 12.62 25.48
N ILE A 29 -26.74 11.56 25.53
CA ILE A 29 -27.16 10.25 26.01
C ILE A 29 -26.85 10.20 27.52
N THR A 30 -27.90 10.04 28.32
CA THR A 30 -27.84 9.90 29.78
C THR A 30 -27.27 8.52 30.14
N VAL A 31 -26.09 8.48 30.76
CA VAL A 31 -25.53 7.26 31.35
C VAL A 31 -25.94 7.20 32.82
N ILE A 32 -26.75 6.19 33.16
CA ILE A 32 -27.09 5.86 34.54
C ILE A 32 -25.87 5.21 35.20
N SER A 33 -25.47 5.73 36.37
CA SER A 33 -24.34 5.26 37.15
C SER A 33 -24.65 3.97 37.91
N SER A 34 -23.76 2.99 37.84
CA SER A 34 -23.58 1.99 38.91
C SER A 34 -22.08 1.68 39.10
N ARG A 35 -21.64 1.83 40.35
CA ARG A 35 -20.26 1.61 40.86
C ARG A 35 -19.86 0.12 40.90
N PRO A 36 -18.58 -0.22 41.15
CA PRO A 36 -17.83 -1.24 40.41
C PRO A 36 -17.88 -2.64 41.05
N GLN A 37 -17.81 -3.68 40.22
CA GLN A 37 -17.40 -5.02 40.63
C GLN A 37 -16.34 -5.55 39.64
N THR A 38 -15.11 -5.65 40.17
CA THR A 38 -14.07 -6.67 39.92
C THR A 38 -13.98 -7.34 38.53
N THR A 39 -12.95 -6.94 37.78
CA THR A 39 -12.04 -7.75 36.92
C THR A 39 -12.52 -9.07 36.28
N CYS A 40 -12.54 -9.13 34.94
CA CYS A 40 -11.85 -10.14 34.11
C CYS A 40 -11.94 -9.82 32.59
N PRO A 41 -10.95 -10.22 31.75
CA PRO A 41 -10.78 -9.75 30.38
C PRO A 41 -11.43 -10.67 29.33
N GLY A 42 -12.07 -10.08 28.31
CA GLY A 42 -12.51 -10.78 27.10
C GLY A 42 -13.91 -10.38 26.65
N ALA A 43 -14.01 -9.57 25.60
CA ALA A 43 -15.28 -9.24 24.98
C ALA A 43 -15.77 -10.42 24.13
N ALA A 44 -16.86 -11.08 24.54
CA ALA A 44 -17.61 -12.04 23.76
C ALA A 44 -18.99 -11.45 23.43
N TRP A 45 -19.47 -11.62 22.20
CA TRP A 45 -20.84 -11.28 21.82
C TRP A 45 -21.76 -12.48 22.10
N CYS A 46 -22.91 -12.22 22.74
CA CYS A 46 -23.99 -13.18 22.94
C CYS A 46 -25.22 -12.74 22.12
N SER A 47 -25.60 -13.48 21.09
CA SER A 47 -26.90 -13.32 20.42
C SER A 47 -27.91 -14.34 20.97
N ARG A 48 -29.07 -13.86 21.43
CA ARG A 48 -30.19 -14.67 21.91
C ARG A 48 -31.07 -15.06 20.72
N SER A 49 -31.27 -16.35 20.47
CA SER A 49 -32.40 -16.83 19.65
C SER A 49 -33.50 -17.32 20.58
N LEU A 50 -34.73 -16.84 20.39
CA LEU A 50 -35.92 -17.28 21.12
C LEU A 50 -36.64 -18.36 20.29
N ALA A 51 -36.32 -19.62 20.52
CA ALA A 51 -37.19 -20.73 20.18
C ALA A 51 -36.90 -21.94 21.10
N GLY A 52 -37.91 -22.35 21.89
CA GLY A 52 -37.96 -23.68 22.51
C GLY A 52 -37.15 -23.87 23.80
N ARG A 53 -37.72 -24.64 24.73
CA ARG A 53 -37.19 -24.88 26.09
C ARG A 53 -35.94 -25.77 26.07
N SER A 54 -34.76 -25.19 25.85
CA SER A 54 -33.49 -25.59 26.48
C SER A 54 -32.40 -24.60 26.07
N ALA A 55 -31.77 -23.93 27.03
CA ALA A 55 -30.66 -23.03 26.77
C ALA A 55 -29.36 -23.84 26.75
N SER A 56 -28.76 -24.04 25.58
CA SER A 56 -27.35 -24.41 25.45
C SER A 56 -26.55 -23.16 25.12
N TYR A 57 -25.49 -22.92 25.89
CA TYR A 57 -24.54 -21.83 25.64
C TYR A 57 -23.38 -22.37 24.82
N THR A 58 -23.26 -21.97 23.55
CA THR A 58 -22.04 -22.19 22.77
C THR A 58 -21.24 -20.90 22.75
N CYS A 59 -20.13 -20.89 23.49
CA CYS A 59 -19.18 -19.78 23.51
C CYS A 59 -18.19 -19.99 22.37
N GLY A 60 -18.34 -19.25 21.26
CA GLY A 60 -17.39 -19.26 20.15
C GLY A 60 -16.24 -18.30 20.43
N ARG A 61 -15.04 -18.84 20.67
CA ARG A 61 -13.79 -18.07 20.66
C ARG A 61 -13.35 -17.93 19.20
N TRP A 62 -13.02 -16.72 18.75
CA TRP A 62 -12.20 -16.57 17.54
C TRP A 62 -10.84 -17.18 17.86
N LEU A 63 -10.68 -18.46 17.53
CA LEU A 63 -9.36 -19.07 17.46
C LEU A 63 -8.65 -18.34 16.33
N HIS A 64 -7.58 -17.61 16.65
CA HIS A 64 -6.57 -17.22 15.67
C HIS A 64 -6.22 -18.50 14.91
N THR A 65 -6.73 -18.62 13.69
CA THR A 65 -6.37 -19.73 12.84
C THR A 65 -4.99 -19.38 12.35
N PRO A 66 -3.92 -20.12 12.73
CA PRO A 66 -2.60 -19.88 12.18
C PRO A 66 -2.73 -19.97 10.66
N CYS A 67 -2.07 -19.07 9.94
CA CYS A 67 -1.96 -19.18 8.50
C CYS A 67 -1.18 -20.48 8.20
N ASN A 68 -1.89 -21.60 8.08
CA ASN A 68 -1.32 -22.95 8.12
C ASN A 68 -0.41 -23.18 6.90
N SER A 69 0.90 -23.04 7.10
CA SER A 69 1.93 -23.54 6.17
C SER A 69 2.24 -25.00 6.52
N LYS A 70 1.61 -25.96 5.84
CA LYS A 70 2.12 -27.33 5.81
C LYS A 70 3.06 -27.50 4.61
N SER A 71 4.37 -27.38 4.86
CA SER A 71 5.44 -28.30 4.43
C SER A 71 6.82 -27.62 4.30
N SER A 72 7.83 -28.26 4.92
CA SER A 72 9.27 -28.27 4.63
C SER A 72 9.93 -27.03 3.98
N SER A 73 10.79 -26.37 4.77
CA SER A 73 12.03 -25.69 4.32
C SER A 73 11.98 -25.03 2.94
N SER A 74 11.07 -24.09 2.74
CA SER A 74 11.22 -23.01 1.77
C SER A 74 10.31 -21.86 2.19
N ASN A 75 10.89 -20.81 2.78
CA ASN A 75 10.19 -19.56 3.10
C ASN A 75 9.82 -18.84 1.79
N THR A 76 8.78 -19.30 1.11
CA THR A 76 8.29 -18.77 -0.17
C THR A 76 7.05 -17.92 0.06
N SER A 77 7.16 -16.62 -0.25
CA SER A 77 5.99 -15.75 -0.42
C SER A 77 5.26 -16.17 -1.72
N PRO A 78 3.92 -16.27 -1.74
CA PRO A 78 3.13 -16.68 -2.90
C PRO A 78 3.38 -15.88 -4.18
N TYR A 79 3.79 -14.60 -4.06
CA TYR A 79 4.28 -13.79 -5.18
C TYR A 79 5.42 -14.43 -6.00
N TYR A 80 6.13 -15.39 -5.41
CA TYR A 80 7.26 -16.10 -5.99
C TYR A 80 7.10 -17.62 -5.93
N ARG A 81 5.89 -18.15 -5.67
CA ARG A 81 5.67 -19.59 -5.62
C ARG A 81 5.28 -20.09 -7.02
N ASN A 82 6.09 -20.99 -7.59
CA ASN A 82 5.62 -21.89 -8.64
C ASN A 82 4.55 -22.80 -8.03
N THR A 83 3.28 -22.45 -8.18
CA THR A 83 2.18 -23.33 -7.76
C THR A 83 2.18 -24.58 -8.64
N PRO A 84 2.07 -25.81 -8.10
CA PRO A 84 1.96 -27.01 -8.94
C PRO A 84 0.71 -26.90 -9.82
N GLY A 85 0.90 -26.85 -11.15
CA GLY A 85 -0.18 -26.67 -12.13
C GLY A 85 -0.38 -25.23 -12.62
N GLN A 86 0.29 -24.23 -12.03
CA GLN A 86 0.52 -22.95 -12.71
C GLN A 86 1.75 -23.12 -13.61
N PRO A 87 1.73 -22.64 -14.87
CA PRO A 87 2.95 -22.58 -15.66
C PRO A 87 4.01 -21.82 -14.84
N PRO A 88 5.30 -22.20 -14.91
CA PRO A 88 6.37 -21.38 -14.33
C PRO A 88 6.15 -19.93 -14.76
N PRO A 89 6.44 -18.91 -13.92
CA PRO A 89 6.24 -17.53 -14.27
C PRO A 89 6.86 -17.36 -15.65
N GLN A 90 5.98 -17.12 -16.62
CA GLN A 90 6.40 -16.91 -17.99
C GLN A 90 7.47 -15.81 -17.96
N PRO A 91 8.49 -15.84 -18.83
CA PRO A 91 9.53 -14.79 -18.95
C PRO A 91 8.99 -13.40 -19.33
N SER A 92 7.76 -13.04 -18.95
CA SER A 92 6.99 -11.91 -19.45
C SER A 92 7.61 -10.54 -19.17
N ASP A 93 8.58 -10.44 -18.25
CA ASP A 93 9.36 -9.22 -17.99
C ASP A 93 10.76 -9.23 -18.65
N MET A 94 11.22 -10.35 -19.21
CA MET A 94 12.43 -10.45 -20.04
C MET A 94 12.14 -10.07 -21.50
N ASP A 95 10.92 -10.30 -21.97
CA ASP A 95 10.53 -10.15 -23.39
C ASP A 95 9.67 -8.92 -23.70
N ARG A 96 9.20 -8.15 -22.69
CA ARG A 96 8.58 -6.85 -23.00
C ARG A 96 9.68 -5.86 -23.39
N PRO A 97 9.69 -5.36 -24.65
CA PRO A 97 10.63 -4.32 -25.02
C PRO A 97 10.48 -3.16 -24.05
N TYR A 98 11.61 -2.64 -23.58
CA TYR A 98 11.61 -1.43 -22.77
C TYR A 98 10.77 -0.36 -23.50
N PRO A 99 9.94 0.42 -22.80
CA PRO A 99 9.13 1.45 -23.44
C PRO A 99 10.01 2.30 -24.37
N SER A 100 9.64 2.41 -25.64
CA SER A 100 10.57 2.83 -26.71
C SER A 100 11.02 4.29 -26.63
N THR A 101 10.43 5.09 -25.74
CA THR A 101 10.68 6.53 -25.67
C THR A 101 11.04 6.97 -24.25
N THR A 102 12.16 7.69 -24.15
CA THR A 102 12.54 8.47 -22.97
C THR A 102 13.09 9.80 -23.46
N ASP A 103 12.62 10.93 -22.92
CA ASP A 103 13.04 12.25 -23.41
C ASP A 103 14.51 12.54 -23.09
N ASP A 104 15.03 11.98 -22.01
CA ASP A 104 16.37 12.23 -21.48
C ASP A 104 17.23 10.97 -21.32
N GLY A 105 16.84 9.86 -21.95
CA GLY A 105 17.55 8.58 -21.90
C GLY A 105 17.31 7.77 -20.62
N TYR A 106 16.45 8.23 -19.70
CA TYR A 106 16.20 7.54 -18.43
C TYR A 106 14.81 6.90 -18.38
N TYR A 107 14.77 5.65 -17.93
CA TYR A 107 13.54 5.04 -17.44
C TYR A 107 13.29 5.41 -15.99
N THR A 108 12.03 5.61 -15.64
CA THR A 108 11.59 5.68 -14.23
C THR A 108 10.92 4.38 -13.85
N ILE A 109 11.43 3.75 -12.79
CA ILE A 109 11.04 2.42 -12.34
C ILE A 109 10.80 2.48 -10.83
N SER A 110 9.78 1.76 -10.38
CA SER A 110 9.60 1.44 -8.96
C SER A 110 9.49 -0.05 -8.77
N PHE A 111 9.95 -0.56 -7.62
CA PHE A 111 9.76 -1.94 -7.22
C PHE A 111 9.94 -2.11 -5.73
N TYR A 112 9.41 -3.21 -5.20
CA TYR A 112 9.67 -3.65 -3.83
C TYR A 112 9.73 -5.16 -3.80
N SER A 113 10.39 -5.72 -2.78
CA SER A 113 10.39 -7.16 -2.54
C SER A 113 10.66 -7.44 -1.07
N PHE A 114 9.97 -8.44 -0.53
CA PHE A 114 10.07 -8.86 0.86
C PHE A 114 10.93 -10.11 0.97
N PHE A 115 12.01 -10.01 1.76
CA PHE A 115 12.93 -11.10 2.05
C PHE A 115 13.77 -10.73 3.26
N ASP A 116 14.31 -11.75 3.93
CA ASP A 116 15.16 -11.55 5.10
C ASP A 116 16.51 -10.93 4.70
N ILE A 117 16.83 -9.80 5.31
CA ILE A 117 18.15 -9.18 5.25
C ILE A 117 18.69 -9.16 6.68
N PRO A 118 19.69 -9.99 7.01
CA PRO A 118 20.29 -9.97 8.34
C PRO A 118 20.75 -8.57 8.71
N GLU A 119 20.44 -8.12 9.93
CA GLU A 119 20.75 -6.75 10.40
C GLU A 119 22.24 -6.41 10.23
N SER A 120 23.12 -7.39 10.48
CA SER A 120 24.57 -7.28 10.28
C SER A 120 25.00 -6.97 8.85
N ARG A 121 24.14 -7.22 7.85
CA ARG A 121 24.40 -7.00 6.42
C ARG A 121 23.77 -5.71 5.89
N LEU A 122 22.87 -5.05 6.62
CA LEU A 122 22.13 -3.89 6.13
C LEU A 122 23.04 -2.74 5.70
N GLN A 123 24.00 -2.35 6.55
CA GLN A 123 24.90 -1.24 6.21
C GLN A 123 25.82 -1.57 5.03
N ALA A 124 26.36 -2.79 5.00
CA ALA A 124 27.17 -3.24 3.89
C ALA A 124 26.38 -3.25 2.57
N LEU A 125 25.11 -3.69 2.59
CA LEU A 125 24.23 -3.67 1.43
C LEU A 125 23.91 -2.23 1.00
N ARG A 126 23.62 -1.34 1.95
CA ARG A 126 23.38 0.09 1.69
C ARG A 126 24.54 0.71 0.93
N ASP A 127 25.76 0.50 1.41
CA ASP A 127 26.96 1.07 0.81
C ASP A 127 27.26 0.44 -0.55
N LYS A 128 27.03 -0.87 -0.68
CA LYS A 128 27.17 -1.59 -1.95
C LYS A 128 26.22 -1.02 -3.00
N ILE A 129 24.93 -0.87 -2.70
CA ILE A 129 23.93 -0.25 -3.59
C ILE A 129 24.34 1.19 -3.92
N GLN A 130 24.71 1.99 -2.91
CA GLN A 130 25.06 3.40 -3.12
C GLN A 130 26.24 3.56 -4.10
N ARG A 131 27.25 2.68 -4.02
CA ARG A 131 28.39 2.67 -4.95
C ARG A 131 27.99 2.09 -6.31
N GLU A 132 27.55 0.84 -6.36
CA GLU A 132 27.42 0.11 -7.61
C GLU A 132 26.23 0.64 -8.44
N TRP A 133 25.10 0.97 -7.82
CA TRP A 133 23.97 1.56 -8.54
C TRP A 133 24.20 3.03 -8.87
N GLY A 134 24.73 3.79 -7.91
CA GLY A 134 24.91 5.23 -8.08
C GLY A 134 26.06 5.59 -9.02
N ARG A 135 27.24 4.97 -8.83
CA ARG A 135 28.45 5.27 -9.59
C ARG A 135 28.52 4.50 -10.89
N ASP A 136 28.29 3.19 -10.85
CA ASP A 136 28.58 2.32 -12.00
C ASP A 136 27.39 2.23 -12.96
N LEU A 137 26.16 2.26 -12.43
CA LEU A 137 24.93 2.25 -13.24
C LEU A 137 24.29 3.64 -13.45
N ASN A 138 24.86 4.70 -12.85
CA ASN A 138 24.35 6.08 -12.92
C ASN A 138 22.86 6.20 -12.55
N ILE A 139 22.41 5.39 -11.59
CA ILE A 139 21.06 5.38 -11.04
C ILE A 139 20.90 6.58 -10.11
N VAL A 140 19.75 7.25 -10.19
CA VAL A 140 19.28 8.23 -9.20
C VAL A 140 17.96 7.78 -8.61
N GLY A 141 17.62 8.13 -7.37
CA GLY A 141 16.43 7.55 -6.76
C GLY A 141 16.35 7.67 -5.25
N ARG A 142 15.34 7.03 -4.69
CA ARG A 142 15.14 6.80 -3.27
C ARG A 142 15.00 5.29 -3.06
N ILE A 143 15.88 4.73 -2.24
CA ILE A 143 15.89 3.31 -1.92
C ILE A 143 15.87 3.17 -0.40
N TYR A 144 14.91 2.41 0.09
CA TYR A 144 14.84 1.98 1.48
C TYR A 144 15.14 0.49 1.52
N ILE A 145 16.06 0.12 2.41
CA ILE A 145 16.32 -1.27 2.77
C ILE A 145 16.13 -1.42 4.27
N TYR A 146 15.65 -2.58 4.69
CA TYR A 146 15.52 -2.93 6.10
C TYR A 146 15.45 -4.45 6.23
N ASP A 147 15.30 -4.97 7.46
CA ASP A 147 15.37 -6.41 7.72
C ASP A 147 14.39 -7.26 6.90
N GLN A 148 13.25 -6.70 6.50
CA GLN A 148 12.22 -7.37 5.72
C GLN A 148 12.26 -7.09 4.21
N GLY A 149 13.29 -6.40 3.68
CA GLY A 149 13.53 -6.34 2.24
C GLY A 149 13.94 -4.97 1.69
N ILE A 150 13.41 -4.63 0.51
CA ILE A 150 13.74 -3.42 -0.27
C ILE A 150 12.50 -2.73 -0.84
N ASN A 151 12.53 -1.41 -0.89
CA ASN A 151 11.59 -0.54 -1.60
C ASN A 151 12.38 0.51 -2.39
N ALA A 152 12.21 0.55 -3.70
CA ALA A 152 12.99 1.39 -4.59
C ALA A 152 12.09 2.18 -5.55
N GLN A 153 12.39 3.47 -5.68
CA GLN A 153 11.87 4.36 -6.71
C GLN A 153 13.08 5.06 -7.33
N LEU A 154 13.32 4.81 -8.61
CA LEU A 154 14.57 5.22 -9.25
C LEU A 154 14.38 5.64 -10.71
N SER A 155 15.35 6.40 -11.20
CA SER A 155 15.58 6.60 -12.62
C SER A 155 16.92 5.96 -12.99
N ILE A 156 16.93 5.23 -14.09
CA ILE A 156 18.10 4.51 -14.62
C ILE A 156 18.28 4.81 -16.11
N PRO A 157 19.51 5.01 -16.61
CA PRO A 157 19.76 5.09 -18.05
C PRO A 157 19.28 3.82 -18.77
N ALA A 158 18.68 3.97 -19.94
CA ALA A 158 18.09 2.86 -20.70
C ALA A 158 19.09 1.70 -20.93
N GLU A 159 20.33 2.05 -21.27
CA GLU A 159 21.42 1.10 -21.50
C GLU A 159 21.83 0.28 -20.27
N ASN A 160 21.54 0.77 -19.06
CA ASN A 160 21.97 0.14 -17.81
C ASN A 160 20.89 -0.74 -17.17
N VAL A 161 19.69 -0.83 -17.74
CA VAL A 161 18.60 -1.63 -17.19
C VAL A 161 18.98 -3.11 -17.08
N GLN A 162 19.60 -3.66 -18.13
CA GLN A 162 20.01 -5.06 -18.11
C GLN A 162 21.08 -5.31 -17.03
N SER A 163 22.02 -4.38 -16.87
CA SER A 163 23.03 -4.43 -15.82
C SER A 163 22.43 -4.40 -14.41
N LEU A 164 21.38 -3.60 -14.18
CA LEU A 164 20.65 -3.63 -12.91
C LEU A 164 19.98 -4.98 -12.67
N ARG A 165 19.36 -5.59 -13.69
CA ARG A 165 18.73 -6.90 -13.58
C ARG A 165 19.73 -7.99 -13.23
N MET A 166 20.84 -8.08 -13.97
CA MET A 166 21.92 -9.02 -13.68
C MET A 166 22.47 -8.81 -12.25
N TRP A 167 22.62 -7.56 -11.83
CA TRP A 167 23.05 -7.27 -10.46
C TRP A 167 22.07 -7.80 -9.40
N LEU A 168 20.76 -7.67 -9.63
CA LEU A 168 19.73 -8.19 -8.73
C LEU A 168 19.70 -9.73 -8.72
N GLU A 169 19.91 -10.36 -9.88
CA GLU A 169 19.99 -11.81 -10.05
C GLU A 169 21.20 -12.42 -9.33
N ASP A 170 22.39 -11.88 -9.57
CA ASP A 170 23.65 -12.40 -9.05
C ASP A 170 23.84 -12.14 -7.55
N ASN A 171 23.16 -11.12 -7.02
CA ASN A 171 23.31 -10.75 -5.64
C ASN A 171 22.55 -11.73 -4.73
N ARG A 172 23.31 -12.63 -4.08
CA ARG A 172 22.81 -13.64 -3.12
C ARG A 172 21.87 -13.10 -2.04
N THR A 173 21.93 -11.81 -1.73
CA THR A 173 21.00 -11.15 -0.79
C THR A 173 19.57 -11.20 -1.27
N PHE A 174 19.36 -11.11 -2.58
CA PHE A 174 18.05 -11.17 -3.21
C PHE A 174 17.59 -12.62 -3.42
N THR A 175 18.42 -13.63 -3.11
CA THR A 175 18.06 -15.06 -3.18
C THR A 175 17.48 -15.48 -4.54
N GLY A 176 17.91 -14.84 -5.63
CA GLY A 176 17.35 -15.05 -6.99
C GLY A 176 15.94 -14.46 -7.20
N ARG A 177 15.41 -13.69 -6.23
CA ARG A 177 14.11 -13.01 -6.33
C ARG A 177 14.29 -11.67 -7.00
N ILE A 178 14.16 -11.66 -8.31
CA ILE A 178 14.11 -10.41 -9.08
C ILE A 178 12.75 -9.77 -8.81
N PRO A 179 12.70 -8.56 -8.22
CA PRO A 179 11.45 -7.85 -8.09
C PRO A 179 10.91 -7.47 -9.47
N ARG A 180 9.59 -7.59 -9.66
CA ARG A 180 8.95 -7.08 -10.88
C ARG A 180 9.11 -5.56 -10.94
N PHE A 181 9.61 -5.08 -12.06
CA PHE A 181 9.75 -3.65 -12.30
C PHE A 181 8.40 -3.05 -12.65
N ASN A 182 7.93 -2.15 -11.80
CA ASN A 182 6.78 -1.31 -12.11
C ASN A 182 7.26 -0.07 -12.85
N TRP A 183 7.29 -0.19 -14.17
CA TRP A 183 7.58 0.90 -15.10
C TRP A 183 6.58 2.02 -14.93
N ALA A 184 7.08 3.23 -14.73
CA ALA A 184 6.22 4.39 -14.61
C ALA A 184 5.50 4.70 -15.92
N ILE A 185 4.48 5.54 -15.83
CA ILE A 185 3.64 5.92 -16.96
C ILE A 185 4.41 6.90 -17.88
N GLU A 186 5.21 7.79 -17.29
CA GLU A 186 6.07 8.76 -17.97
C GLU A 186 7.52 8.63 -17.47
N HIS A 187 8.46 8.63 -18.41
CA HIS A 187 9.86 8.39 -18.13
C HIS A 187 10.70 9.66 -18.21
N ARG A 188 11.54 9.85 -17.18
CA ARG A 188 12.63 10.85 -17.14
C ARG A 188 13.61 10.58 -16.00
N ARG A 189 14.67 11.37 -15.92
CA ARG A 189 15.54 11.52 -14.75
C ARG A 189 14.83 12.27 -13.63
N ALA A 190 13.87 11.59 -13.01
CA ALA A 190 12.94 12.10 -12.02
C ALA A 190 13.59 12.49 -10.68
N PHE A 191 14.81 12.03 -10.42
CA PHE A 191 15.55 12.33 -9.19
C PHE A 191 16.82 13.15 -9.46
N LYS A 192 17.24 13.96 -8.48
CA LYS A 192 18.52 14.70 -8.57
C LYS A 192 19.74 13.81 -8.30
N SER A 193 19.59 12.88 -7.36
CA SER A 193 20.66 12.07 -6.77
C SER A 193 20.09 10.77 -6.21
N LEU A 194 20.95 9.76 -6.05
CA LEU A 194 20.63 8.51 -5.36
C LEU A 194 20.74 8.66 -3.84
N HIS A 195 19.68 8.33 -3.13
CA HIS A 195 19.72 8.18 -1.67
C HIS A 195 19.29 6.77 -1.28
N VAL A 196 20.22 6.03 -0.66
CA VAL A 196 19.96 4.73 -0.05
C VAL A 196 19.94 4.89 1.48
N ARG A 197 18.84 4.51 2.12
CA ARG A 197 18.65 4.60 3.59
C ARG A 197 18.26 3.26 4.18
N VAL A 198 18.84 2.94 5.34
CA VAL A 198 18.37 1.84 6.19
C VAL A 198 17.23 2.35 7.06
N ARG A 199 15.99 1.93 6.77
CA ARG A 199 14.76 2.34 7.48
C ARG A 199 13.58 1.48 7.03
N PRO A 200 12.50 1.36 7.83
CA PRO A 200 11.30 0.65 7.43
C PRO A 200 10.82 1.01 6.02
N LEU A 201 10.44 -0.01 5.24
CA LEU A 201 10.09 0.12 3.83
C LEU A 201 8.87 1.02 3.60
N VAL A 202 7.96 1.04 4.57
CA VAL A 202 6.80 1.92 4.71
C VAL A 202 6.73 2.37 6.17
N ALA A 203 6.29 3.60 6.43
CA ALA A 203 6.17 4.12 7.79
C ALA A 203 4.95 3.52 8.50
N THR A 204 5.18 2.53 9.36
CA THR A 204 4.15 1.86 10.17
C THR A 204 4.62 1.72 11.61
N ASP A 205 3.70 1.72 12.60
CA ASP A 205 4.00 1.47 14.03
C ASP A 205 4.00 -0.02 14.38
N MET A 206 3.60 -0.85 13.44
CA MET A 206 3.45 -2.28 13.66
C MET A 206 4.79 -2.97 13.34
N PRO A 207 5.29 -3.83 14.24
CA PRO A 207 6.35 -4.77 13.88
C PRO A 207 5.87 -5.62 12.70
N LEU A 208 6.52 -5.48 11.55
CA LEU A 208 6.23 -6.27 10.36
C LEU A 208 7.18 -7.46 10.31
N SER A 209 6.69 -8.63 10.72
CA SER A 209 7.42 -9.87 10.53
C SER A 209 7.22 -10.39 9.10
N LEU A 210 8.19 -11.17 8.61
CA LEU A 210 8.05 -11.90 7.34
C LEU A 210 6.89 -12.91 7.38
N GLU A 211 6.51 -13.40 8.57
CA GLU A 211 5.33 -14.24 8.76
C GLU A 211 4.05 -13.48 8.44
N THR A 212 3.87 -12.27 8.98
CA THR A 212 2.72 -11.43 8.61
C THR A 212 2.73 -11.13 7.13
N LEU A 213 3.88 -10.72 6.56
CA LEU A 213 4.01 -10.39 5.14
C LEU A 213 3.75 -11.59 4.21
N SER A 214 3.87 -12.83 4.71
CA SER A 214 3.53 -14.03 3.95
C SER A 214 2.02 -14.25 3.79
N CYS A 215 1.18 -13.55 4.58
CA CYS A 215 -0.28 -13.59 4.49
C CYS A 215 -0.81 -12.72 3.33
N GLU A 216 -0.26 -12.91 2.13
CA GLU A 216 -0.49 -11.99 1.01
C GLU A 216 -1.99 -11.84 0.65
N PRO A 217 -2.44 -10.62 0.30
CA PRO A 217 -3.74 -10.41 -0.32
C PRO A 217 -3.77 -11.02 -1.72
N GLU A 218 -4.97 -11.11 -2.29
CA GLU A 218 -5.16 -11.45 -3.69
C GLU A 218 -4.81 -10.24 -4.57
N TYR A 219 -4.02 -10.47 -5.62
CA TYR A 219 -3.58 -9.43 -6.56
C TYR A 219 -4.38 -9.53 -7.85
N LEU A 220 -5.16 -8.49 -8.14
CA LEU A 220 -5.95 -8.41 -9.36
C LEU A 220 -5.18 -7.66 -10.45
N GLN A 221 -5.19 -8.19 -11.68
CA GLN A 221 -4.73 -7.44 -12.84
C GLN A 221 -5.64 -6.22 -13.09
N PRO A 222 -5.17 -5.16 -13.77
CA PRO A 222 -5.96 -3.97 -14.03
C PRO A 222 -7.33 -4.21 -14.68
N ASP A 223 -7.44 -5.18 -15.60
CA ASP A 223 -8.68 -5.55 -16.27
C ASP A 223 -9.64 -6.30 -15.34
N GLU A 224 -9.13 -7.22 -14.51
CA GLU A 224 -9.91 -7.93 -13.50
C GLU A 224 -10.42 -6.98 -12.42
N TRP A 225 -9.54 -6.09 -11.94
CA TRP A 225 -9.85 -5.04 -10.99
C TRP A 225 -10.98 -4.14 -11.49
N GLU A 226 -10.89 -3.67 -12.73
CA GLU A 226 -11.92 -2.84 -13.32
C GLU A 226 -13.26 -3.57 -13.46
N ARG A 227 -13.23 -4.82 -13.94
CA ARG A 227 -14.43 -5.65 -14.08
C ARG A 227 -15.13 -5.85 -12.74
N GLU A 228 -14.41 -6.31 -11.72
CA GLU A 228 -15.00 -6.59 -10.41
C GLU A 228 -15.57 -5.35 -9.72
N LEU A 229 -14.87 -4.20 -9.80
CA LEU A 229 -15.37 -2.96 -9.20
C LEU A 229 -16.59 -2.40 -9.94
N ARG A 230 -16.70 -2.60 -11.26
CA ARG A 230 -17.90 -2.22 -12.01
C ARG A 230 -19.09 -3.08 -11.62
N ASP A 231 -18.87 -4.39 -11.47
CA ASP A 231 -19.93 -5.33 -11.10
C ASP A 231 -20.46 -5.06 -9.69
N LEU A 232 -19.57 -4.72 -8.74
CA LEU A 232 -19.95 -4.40 -7.36
C LEU A 232 -20.48 -2.97 -7.18
N GLY A 233 -20.09 -2.03 -8.04
CA GLY A 233 -20.49 -0.63 -7.95
C GLY A 233 -20.19 0.00 -6.57
N LYS A 234 -21.23 0.46 -5.88
CA LYS A 234 -21.12 1.13 -4.57
C LYS A 234 -21.05 0.17 -3.39
N ASP A 235 -21.25 -1.13 -3.62
CA ASP A 235 -21.23 -2.14 -2.56
C ASP A 235 -19.81 -2.63 -2.24
N ALA A 236 -18.83 -2.30 -3.10
CA ALA A 236 -17.42 -2.57 -2.86
C ALA A 236 -16.88 -1.67 -1.73
N LEU A 237 -16.24 -2.28 -0.72
CA LEU A 237 -15.35 -1.51 0.16
C LEU A 237 -14.05 -1.25 -0.59
N LEU A 238 -13.95 -0.11 -1.26
CA LEU A 238 -12.78 0.32 -2.00
C LEU A 238 -12.00 1.38 -1.23
N VAL A 239 -10.82 1.01 -0.73
CA VAL A 239 -9.97 1.87 0.08
C VAL A 239 -8.77 2.37 -0.74
N ASP A 240 -8.62 3.69 -0.83
CA ASP A 240 -7.38 4.31 -1.28
C ASP A 240 -6.40 4.32 -0.12
N MET A 241 -5.36 3.49 -0.18
CA MET A 241 -4.29 3.40 0.83
C MET A 241 -3.20 4.45 0.56
N ARG A 242 -3.61 5.64 0.11
CA ARG A 242 -2.72 6.76 -0.22
C ARG A 242 -3.03 7.94 0.67
N ASN A 243 -2.07 8.86 0.77
CA ASN A 243 -2.27 10.07 1.55
C ASN A 243 -3.35 10.95 0.89
N ASN A 244 -4.04 11.76 1.69
CA ASN A 244 -5.15 12.61 1.24
C ASN A 244 -4.79 13.48 0.01
N TYR A 245 -3.58 14.06 -0.03
CA TYR A 245 -3.14 14.86 -1.18
C TYR A 245 -3.03 14.05 -2.49
N GLU A 246 -2.76 12.74 -2.41
CA GLU A 246 -2.72 11.85 -3.58
C GLU A 246 -4.16 11.55 -4.06
N TYR A 247 -5.08 11.29 -3.13
CA TYR A 247 -6.50 11.05 -3.39
C TYR A 247 -7.22 12.28 -4.01
N ARG A 248 -6.82 13.49 -3.59
CA ARG A 248 -7.37 14.75 -4.10
C ARG A 248 -7.13 14.96 -5.59
N ILE A 249 -5.97 14.54 -6.11
CA ILE A 249 -5.59 14.80 -7.50
C ILE A 249 -5.98 13.67 -8.47
N GLY A 250 -6.26 12.48 -7.96
CA GLY A 250 -6.81 11.38 -8.73
C GLY A 250 -7.18 10.21 -7.85
N ARG A 251 -8.22 9.46 -8.22
CA ARG A 251 -8.77 8.34 -7.43
C ARG A 251 -9.68 7.46 -8.28
N PHE A 252 -9.91 6.24 -7.83
CA PHE A 252 -11.02 5.43 -8.34
C PHE A 252 -12.36 6.00 -7.86
N GLU A 253 -13.37 5.91 -8.72
CA GLU A 253 -14.75 6.24 -8.36
C GLU A 253 -15.22 5.41 -7.16
N ASN A 254 -15.95 6.05 -6.24
CA ASN A 254 -16.44 5.45 -4.98
C ASN A 254 -15.35 4.99 -3.99
N ALA A 255 -14.06 5.25 -4.26
CA ALA A 255 -13.01 4.97 -3.29
C ALA A 255 -13.17 5.84 -2.04
N MET A 256 -13.07 5.24 -0.87
CA MET A 256 -12.90 5.97 0.39
C MET A 256 -11.41 6.25 0.63
N CYS A 257 -11.12 7.41 1.20
CA CYS A 257 -9.81 7.76 1.71
C CYS A 257 -9.99 8.20 3.17
N PRO A 258 -9.39 7.49 4.14
CA PRO A 258 -9.38 7.93 5.53
C PRO A 258 -8.79 9.35 5.66
N ASP A 259 -9.45 10.21 6.44
CA ASP A 259 -9.01 11.60 6.64
C ASP A 259 -7.85 11.69 7.66
N VAL A 260 -6.69 11.20 7.25
CA VAL A 260 -5.46 11.11 8.04
C VAL A 260 -4.22 11.38 7.18
N ASP A 261 -3.13 11.82 7.82
CA ASP A 261 -1.93 12.27 7.11
C ASP A 261 -0.89 11.16 6.91
N THR A 262 -0.98 10.08 7.69
CA THR A 262 0.02 9.01 7.69
C THR A 262 -0.58 7.64 7.44
N PHE A 263 0.16 6.79 6.72
CA PHE A 263 -0.17 5.38 6.52
C PHE A 263 -0.43 4.62 7.85
N ARG A 264 0.23 5.05 8.92
CA ARG A 264 0.08 4.48 10.27
C ARG A 264 -1.29 4.75 10.87
N GLU A 265 -1.76 5.99 10.78
CA GLU A 265 -3.10 6.36 11.22
C GLU A 265 -4.15 5.73 10.30
N GLU A 266 -3.87 5.70 9.00
CA GLU A 266 -4.72 5.09 7.98
C GLU A 266 -4.97 3.61 8.28
N MET A 267 -3.91 2.86 8.58
CA MET A 267 -4.05 1.45 8.99
C MET A 267 -4.90 1.28 10.24
N THR A 268 -4.84 2.19 11.19
CA THR A 268 -5.72 2.15 12.37
C THR A 268 -7.18 2.31 11.96
N VAL A 269 -7.50 3.31 11.14
CA VAL A 269 -8.87 3.56 10.66
C VAL A 269 -9.40 2.38 9.84
N VAL A 270 -8.62 1.89 8.88
CA VAL A 270 -9.01 0.78 8.00
C VAL A 270 -9.28 -0.50 8.81
N ARG A 271 -8.43 -0.82 9.80
CA ARG A 271 -8.65 -1.99 10.66
C ARG A 271 -9.93 -1.87 11.47
N GLU A 272 -10.22 -0.72 12.07
CA GLU A 272 -11.47 -0.50 12.80
C GLU A 272 -12.69 -0.63 11.87
N MET A 273 -12.62 -0.13 10.64
CA MET A 273 -13.68 -0.29 9.65
C MET A 273 -13.90 -1.75 9.25
N CYS A 274 -12.82 -2.53 9.16
CA CYS A 274 -12.90 -3.94 8.80
C CYS A 274 -13.46 -4.79 9.94
N LYS A 275 -13.23 -4.45 11.22
CA LYS A 275 -13.78 -5.20 12.38
C LYS A 275 -15.31 -5.29 12.39
N ALA A 276 -16.00 -4.30 11.84
CA ALA A 276 -17.46 -4.28 11.75
C ALA A 276 -18.01 -5.14 10.59
N ARG A 277 -17.13 -5.71 9.76
CA ARG A 277 -17.47 -6.46 8.54
C ARG A 277 -17.30 -7.96 8.76
N SER A 278 -18.04 -8.73 7.99
CA SER A 278 -17.85 -10.18 7.97
C SER A 278 -16.49 -10.52 7.35
N PRO A 279 -15.75 -11.53 7.86
CA PRO A 279 -14.43 -11.89 7.35
C PRO A 279 -14.34 -12.22 5.85
N ASP A 280 -15.44 -12.66 5.25
CA ASP A 280 -15.59 -13.05 3.84
C ASP A 280 -16.02 -11.90 2.92
N GLN A 281 -16.44 -10.76 3.47
CA GLN A 281 -16.78 -9.59 2.66
C GLN A 281 -15.54 -9.04 1.95
N PRO A 282 -15.61 -8.77 0.65
CA PRO A 282 -14.46 -8.31 -0.10
C PRO A 282 -14.01 -6.91 0.33
N ILE A 283 -12.71 -6.76 0.47
CA ILE A 283 -12.02 -5.50 0.77
C ILE A 283 -11.06 -5.23 -0.39
N TYR A 284 -11.31 -4.16 -1.14
CA TYR A 284 -10.47 -3.73 -2.25
C TYR A 284 -9.56 -2.60 -1.80
N MET A 285 -8.27 -2.71 -2.08
CA MET A 285 -7.30 -1.66 -1.74
C MET A 285 -6.37 -1.35 -2.89
N TYR A 286 -6.04 -0.07 -3.06
CA TYR A 286 -5.04 0.34 -4.03
C TYR A 286 -4.13 1.41 -3.46
N CYS A 287 -2.95 1.52 -4.04
CA CYS A 287 -2.02 2.62 -3.80
C CYS A 287 -1.23 2.89 -5.09
N THR A 288 -0.23 3.76 -5.02
CA THR A 288 0.56 4.19 -6.18
C THR A 288 1.23 3.01 -6.91
N GLY A 289 1.96 2.16 -6.17
CA GLY A 289 2.80 1.11 -6.75
C GLY A 289 2.71 -0.27 -6.08
N GLY A 290 1.79 -0.45 -5.13
CA GLY A 290 1.46 -1.76 -4.53
C GLY A 290 1.94 -1.97 -3.08
N ILE A 291 3.10 -1.45 -2.68
CA ILE A 291 3.73 -1.82 -1.38
C ILE A 291 2.85 -1.56 -0.15
N ARG A 292 2.16 -0.41 -0.09
CA ARG A 292 1.26 -0.08 1.03
C ARG A 292 0.13 -1.10 1.14
N CYS A 293 -0.44 -1.51 0.02
CA CYS A 293 -1.52 -2.50 -0.03
C CYS A 293 -1.04 -3.92 0.22
N SER A 294 0.17 -4.29 -0.21
CA SER A 294 0.76 -5.58 0.18
C SER A 294 0.91 -5.69 1.69
N ILE A 295 1.41 -4.63 2.34
CA ILE A 295 1.56 -4.59 3.81
C ILE A 295 0.19 -4.56 4.50
N ALA A 296 -0.71 -3.67 4.06
CA ALA A 296 -2.04 -3.52 4.64
C ALA A 296 -2.85 -4.82 4.50
N GLY A 297 -2.83 -5.42 3.31
CA GLY A 297 -3.53 -6.67 3.03
C GLY A 297 -2.96 -7.84 3.83
N ALA A 298 -1.64 -7.91 3.98
CA ALA A 298 -0.99 -8.89 4.84
C ALA A 298 -1.45 -8.78 6.30
N ILE A 299 -1.54 -7.56 6.83
CA ILE A 299 -2.05 -7.30 8.18
C ILE A 299 -3.51 -7.75 8.29
N LEU A 300 -4.39 -7.31 7.40
CA LEU A 300 -5.82 -7.66 7.44
C LEU A 300 -6.05 -9.17 7.30
N LYS A 301 -5.30 -9.85 6.44
CA LYS A 301 -5.33 -11.30 6.27
C LYS A 301 -4.89 -12.03 7.54
N SER A 302 -3.81 -11.57 8.18
CA SER A 302 -3.35 -12.13 9.45
C SER A 302 -4.36 -11.93 10.60
N GLU A 303 -5.23 -10.92 10.49
CA GLU A 303 -6.29 -10.62 11.45
C GLU A 303 -7.61 -11.36 11.16
N GLY A 304 -7.65 -12.18 10.10
CA GLY A 304 -8.77 -13.05 9.77
C GLY A 304 -9.65 -12.60 8.62
N HIS A 305 -9.39 -11.43 8.00
CA HIS A 305 -10.11 -11.02 6.79
C HIS A 305 -9.63 -11.87 5.60
N SER A 306 -10.45 -12.83 5.15
CA SER A 306 -10.01 -13.81 4.15
C SER A 306 -10.05 -13.26 2.72
N ASN A 307 -10.95 -12.31 2.44
CA ASN A 307 -11.23 -11.75 1.12
C ASN A 307 -10.66 -10.33 0.96
N VAL A 308 -9.34 -10.22 0.89
CA VAL A 308 -8.63 -8.95 0.72
C VAL A 308 -7.97 -8.93 -0.64
N LYS A 309 -8.37 -7.98 -1.49
CA LYS A 309 -7.97 -7.85 -2.89
C LYS A 309 -7.26 -6.53 -3.13
N THR A 310 -6.23 -6.53 -3.95
CA THR A 310 -5.48 -5.32 -4.28
C THR A 310 -5.07 -5.24 -5.74
N LEU A 311 -5.04 -4.02 -6.26
CA LEU A 311 -4.61 -3.73 -7.63
C LEU A 311 -3.11 -4.02 -7.81
N GLN A 312 -2.80 -5.01 -8.64
CA GLN A 312 -1.42 -5.39 -8.93
C GLN A 312 -0.68 -4.24 -9.62
N GLY A 313 0.46 -3.84 -9.04
CA GLY A 313 1.24 -2.69 -9.53
C GLY A 313 0.59 -1.33 -9.29
N GLY A 314 -0.56 -1.27 -8.60
CA GLY A 314 -1.22 -0.04 -8.19
C GLY A 314 -1.67 0.85 -9.36
N VAL A 315 -1.88 2.14 -9.05
CA VAL A 315 -2.34 3.14 -10.02
C VAL A 315 -1.39 3.25 -11.22
N ILE A 316 -0.08 3.03 -11.05
CA ILE A 316 0.87 3.03 -12.16
C ILE A 316 0.53 1.95 -13.20
N ALA A 317 0.27 0.72 -12.75
CA ALA A 317 -0.09 -0.38 -13.65
C ALA A 317 -1.44 -0.13 -14.32
N TYR A 318 -2.42 0.37 -13.57
CA TYR A 318 -3.73 0.72 -14.11
C TYR A 318 -3.66 1.86 -15.14
N GLY A 319 -2.85 2.89 -14.92
CA GLY A 319 -2.68 3.97 -15.89
C GLY A 319 -2.03 3.53 -17.20
N LYS A 320 -1.08 2.58 -17.15
CA LYS A 320 -0.56 1.94 -18.37
C LYS A 320 -1.65 1.14 -19.08
N TYR A 321 -2.43 0.36 -18.33
CA TYR A 321 -3.57 -0.37 -18.88
C TYR A 321 -4.55 0.56 -19.61
N VAL A 322 -4.89 1.71 -19.04
CA VAL A 322 -5.76 2.72 -19.69
C VAL A 322 -5.13 3.24 -20.99
N ARG A 323 -3.82 3.57 -21.00
CA ARG A 323 -3.11 4.07 -22.19
C ARG A 323 -2.96 3.03 -23.29
N GLU A 324 -2.77 1.77 -22.94
CA GLU A 324 -2.66 0.64 -23.87
C GLU A 324 -4.03 0.26 -24.46
N ASN A 325 -5.14 0.70 -23.85
CA ASN A 325 -6.51 0.41 -24.27
C ASN A 325 -7.36 1.67 -24.51
N PRO A 326 -6.94 2.61 -25.40
CA PRO A 326 -7.61 3.89 -25.59
C PRO A 326 -9.02 3.77 -26.22
N GLY A 327 -9.33 2.61 -26.81
CA GLY A 327 -10.62 2.30 -27.44
C GLY A 327 -11.54 1.40 -26.62
N ASN A 328 -11.26 1.20 -25.32
CA ASN A 328 -12.19 0.46 -24.47
C ASN A 328 -13.55 1.18 -24.46
N SER A 329 -14.64 0.42 -24.66
CA SER A 329 -15.99 0.99 -24.79
C SER A 329 -16.49 1.65 -23.52
N LEU A 330 -15.87 1.33 -22.37
CA LEU A 330 -16.17 1.90 -21.08
C LEU A 330 -15.08 2.90 -20.67
N PRO A 331 -15.46 4.10 -20.18
CA PRO A 331 -14.49 5.09 -19.71
C PRO A 331 -13.83 4.60 -18.42
N SER A 332 -12.52 4.83 -18.27
CA SER A 332 -11.78 4.44 -17.06
C SER A 332 -12.49 4.84 -15.76
N ILE A 333 -12.50 3.91 -14.78
CA ILE A 333 -13.03 4.17 -13.44
C ILE A 333 -12.07 4.96 -12.54
N PHE A 334 -10.83 5.21 -12.98
CA PHE A 334 -9.90 6.11 -12.30
C PHE A 334 -9.99 7.51 -12.90
N ARG A 335 -10.25 8.50 -12.06
CA ARG A 335 -10.31 9.91 -12.47
C ARG A 335 -9.06 10.65 -12.04
N GLY A 336 -8.53 11.49 -12.91
CA GLY A 336 -7.42 12.41 -12.63
C GLY A 336 -6.02 11.80 -12.75
N LYS A 337 -5.13 12.23 -11.85
CA LYS A 337 -3.69 11.99 -11.94
C LYS A 337 -3.17 11.11 -10.81
N ASN A 338 -2.12 10.35 -11.09
CA ASN A 338 -1.38 9.62 -10.08
C ASN A 338 -0.30 10.52 -9.48
N PHE A 339 -0.26 10.70 -8.17
CA PHE A 339 0.83 11.45 -7.52
C PHE A 339 2.14 10.66 -7.57
N THR A 340 3.26 11.35 -7.78
CA THR A 340 4.60 10.74 -7.75
C THR A 340 5.53 11.46 -6.76
N PHE A 341 6.39 10.70 -6.09
CA PHE A 341 7.26 11.17 -5.01
C PHE A 341 8.60 11.71 -5.54
N ASP A 342 8.57 12.31 -6.72
CA ASP A 342 9.75 12.75 -7.47
C ASP A 342 9.45 14.02 -8.28
N LYS A 343 10.39 14.48 -9.12
CA LYS A 343 10.24 15.75 -9.85
C LYS A 343 9.04 15.80 -10.80
N ARG A 344 8.44 14.67 -11.16
CA ARG A 344 7.25 14.64 -12.02
C ARG A 344 6.04 15.21 -11.31
N LEU A 345 5.98 15.12 -9.98
CA LEU A 345 4.85 15.50 -9.10
C LEU A 345 3.58 14.68 -9.33
N SER A 346 3.24 14.39 -10.58
CA SER A 346 2.12 13.54 -10.96
C SER A 346 2.31 12.97 -12.37
N GLU A 347 1.64 11.87 -12.66
CA GLU A 347 1.50 11.29 -14.00
C GLU A 347 0.03 11.25 -14.39
N GLU A 348 -0.28 11.55 -15.65
CA GLU A 348 -1.66 11.57 -16.13
C GLU A 348 -2.19 10.15 -16.37
N VAL A 349 -3.28 9.80 -15.69
CA VAL A 349 -4.04 8.56 -15.91
C VAL A 349 -5.25 8.84 -16.80
N THR A 350 -6.05 9.84 -16.43
CA THR A 350 -7.10 10.42 -17.28
C THR A 350 -6.99 11.93 -17.32
N SER A 351 -7.60 12.56 -18.34
CA SER A 351 -7.54 14.01 -18.57
C SER A 351 -8.40 14.84 -17.60
N GLU A 352 -9.14 14.21 -16.69
CA GLU A 352 -10.03 14.87 -15.76
C GLU A 352 -9.27 15.65 -14.66
N VAL A 353 -9.73 16.84 -14.31
CA VAL A 353 -9.13 17.66 -13.25
C VAL A 353 -10.05 17.67 -12.03
N LEU A 354 -9.71 16.89 -11.01
CA LEU A 354 -10.53 16.74 -9.80
C LEU A 354 -10.40 17.89 -8.80
N THR A 355 -9.26 18.56 -8.78
CA THR A 355 -8.99 19.67 -7.86
C THR A 355 -8.07 20.69 -8.52
N LYS A 356 -8.20 21.95 -8.14
CA LYS A 356 -7.23 23.00 -8.47
C LYS A 356 -6.30 23.15 -7.26
N CYS A 357 -5.01 23.40 -7.52
CA CYS A 357 -4.06 23.63 -6.43
C CYS A 357 -4.50 24.83 -5.59
N ASP A 358 -4.64 24.63 -4.28
CA ASP A 358 -4.76 25.72 -3.31
C ASP A 358 -3.35 26.29 -3.12
N GLN A 359 -2.95 27.26 -3.95
CA GLN A 359 -1.69 27.99 -3.77
C GLN A 359 -1.87 29.17 -2.83
#